data_AF-A0A8S0Y175-F1
#
_entry.id   AF-A0A8S0Y175-F1
#
_cell.length_a   1.000
_cell.length_b   1.000
_cell.length_c   1.000
_cell.angle_alpha   90.00
_cell.angle_beta   90.00
_cell.angle_gamma   90.00
#
_symmetry.space_group_name_H-M   'P 1'
#
loop_
_entity.id
_entity.type
_entity.pdbx_description
1 polymer ?
#
loop_
_entity_poly.entity_id
_entity_poly.type
_entity_poly.pdbx_seq_one_letter_code
_entity_poly.pdbx_strand_id
1 'polypeptide(L)'
;MQELDDSACPASPSRIPTSKKCKGLDCPVPPPPQTKSKIAYSHPGPPPPINRATKPKPRLTTWAGIARQAALMPPPPPGLGPQRRGPSPLPAFPTGPMKTSIHWSVLSFTSEGPTQKQVLVSFGGTPPDLTKFFTESAVTSIIHTYDGLSLVTPAVASPSDLDILHNFIHESLPTGTPFEVALPLSTSFIKILDVPYFDPKGLKITQEALEKALCTSVHAEVFAYLSTKPRIDRNLAHSTSCTVYCNIWDSQQGTHTKKALSQPIFLAGRSCPHKQKEHCQHAGCCKGNAKVKPPVLPTPHDQPCPHKGRCINCHKDHTANLASCKYWAHRYNREWIMAEYRQTNVGKPSGSK
;
A
#
# COMPACT_ATOMS: atom_id res chain seq x y z
N MET A 1 -57.90 -40.98 40.44
CA MET A 1 -57.05 -40.50 39.33
C MET A 1 -55.63 -40.60 39.84
N GLN A 2 -54.87 -41.52 39.25
CA GLN A 2 -53.75 -42.25 39.85
C GLN A 2 -52.46 -41.44 40.03
N GLU A 3 -51.83 -41.64 41.19
CA GLU A 3 -50.39 -41.49 41.44
C GLU A 3 -49.61 -42.75 41.01
N LEU A 4 -48.33 -42.51 40.70
CA LEU A 4 -47.11 -43.32 40.94
C LEU A 4 -47.20 -44.86 40.92
N ASP A 5 -46.47 -45.53 40.02
CA ASP A 5 -45.14 -46.12 40.31
C ASP A 5 -44.54 -46.91 39.13
N ASP A 6 -43.20 -47.01 39.16
CA ASP A 6 -42.31 -48.08 38.70
C ASP A 6 -42.28 -48.60 37.24
N SER A 7 -41.12 -48.42 36.60
CA SER A 7 -40.47 -49.56 35.91
C SER A 7 -38.96 -49.39 35.71
N ALA A 8 -38.22 -50.35 36.26
CA ALA A 8 -36.76 -50.52 36.22
C ALA A 8 -36.28 -51.05 34.84
N CYS A 9 -35.05 -50.75 34.38
CA CYS A 9 -33.83 -51.59 34.40
C CYS A 9 -33.10 -51.42 33.04
N PRO A 10 -31.85 -51.90 32.81
CA PRO A 10 -30.76 -52.24 33.73
C PRO A 10 -29.38 -51.65 33.34
N ALA A 11 -28.44 -51.78 34.27
CA ALA A 11 -27.00 -51.61 34.04
C ALA A 11 -26.39 -52.79 33.25
N SER A 12 -25.35 -52.53 32.46
CA SER A 12 -24.30 -53.51 32.19
C SER A 12 -22.94 -52.85 31.85
N PRO A 13 -21.82 -53.48 32.24
CA PRO A 13 -20.48 -52.87 32.19
C PRO A 13 -19.65 -53.39 31.00
N SER A 14 -18.98 -52.50 30.27
CA SER A 14 -17.94 -52.92 29.32
C SER A 14 -16.55 -52.82 29.96
N ARG A 15 -15.99 -54.01 30.21
CA ARG A 15 -14.60 -54.24 30.60
C ARG A 15 -13.63 -53.76 29.53
N ILE A 16 -12.66 -52.95 29.93
CA ILE A 16 -11.47 -52.63 29.13
C ILE A 16 -10.48 -53.80 29.24
N PRO A 17 -9.96 -54.37 28.13
CA PRO A 17 -8.91 -55.37 28.19
C PRO A 17 -7.56 -54.72 28.50
N THR A 18 -6.89 -55.23 29.53
CA THR A 18 -5.47 -54.96 29.83
C THR A 18 -4.58 -55.43 28.68
N SER A 19 -3.76 -54.53 28.13
CA SER A 19 -2.81 -54.83 27.08
C SER A 19 -1.66 -55.69 27.60
N LYS A 20 -1.42 -56.78 26.87
CA LYS A 20 -0.33 -57.74 27.07
C LYS A 20 1.01 -57.12 26.69
N LYS A 21 2.01 -57.50 27.48
CA LYS A 21 3.44 -57.24 27.33
C LYS A 21 3.98 -57.99 26.10
N CYS A 22 4.21 -57.29 24.99
CA CYS A 22 4.94 -57.84 23.84
C CYS A 22 6.44 -57.77 24.12
N LYS A 23 7.06 -58.93 24.33
CA LYS A 23 8.51 -59.16 24.23
C LYS A 23 8.82 -59.51 22.78
N GLY A 24 9.91 -58.92 22.27
CA GLY A 24 10.71 -59.44 21.16
C GLY A 24 10.12 -59.21 19.77
N LEU A 25 10.66 -58.22 19.06
CA LEU A 25 10.86 -58.23 17.61
C LEU A 25 11.88 -57.11 17.28
N ASP A 26 12.96 -57.50 16.63
CA ASP A 26 14.12 -56.67 16.30
C ASP A 26 13.74 -55.45 15.45
N CYS A 27 14.14 -54.26 15.90
CA CYS A 27 14.08 -53.04 15.12
C CYS A 27 15.35 -52.93 14.25
N PRO A 28 15.24 -52.62 12.94
CA PRO A 28 16.40 -52.35 12.12
C PRO A 28 17.06 -51.03 12.56
N VAL A 29 18.38 -51.08 12.73
CA VAL A 29 19.23 -49.94 13.12
C VAL A 29 19.12 -48.83 12.06
N PRO A 30 18.91 -47.56 12.45
CA PRO A 30 18.90 -46.45 11.51
C PRO A 30 20.30 -46.21 10.91
N PRO A 31 20.40 -45.87 9.62
CA PRO A 31 21.69 -45.58 8.99
C PRO A 31 22.34 -44.32 9.59
N PRO A 32 23.68 -44.25 9.63
CA PRO A 32 24.39 -43.12 10.20
C PRO A 32 24.10 -41.82 9.41
N PRO A 33 24.12 -40.66 10.10
CA PRO A 33 23.80 -39.38 9.48
C PRO A 33 24.81 -39.03 8.39
N GLN A 34 24.32 -38.82 7.17
CA GLN A 34 25.13 -38.34 6.05
C GLN A 34 25.62 -36.92 6.31
N THR A 35 26.94 -36.76 6.31
CA THR A 35 27.64 -35.47 6.42
C THR A 35 27.36 -34.63 5.17
N LYS A 36 26.51 -33.61 5.31
CA LYS A 36 26.27 -32.64 4.23
C LYS A 36 27.54 -31.84 3.97
N SER A 37 28.06 -31.91 2.74
CA SER A 37 29.14 -31.07 2.26
C SER A 37 28.73 -29.59 2.28
N LYS A 38 29.61 -28.74 2.81
CA LYS A 38 29.46 -27.29 2.78
C LYS A 38 29.63 -26.80 1.33
N ILE A 39 28.52 -26.51 0.66
CA ILE A 39 28.54 -25.69 -0.56
C ILE A 39 28.66 -24.24 -0.11
N ALA A 40 29.81 -23.62 -0.39
CA ALA A 40 30.02 -22.19 -0.21
C ALA A 40 29.25 -21.43 -1.29
N TYR A 41 28.16 -20.76 -0.90
CA TYR A 41 27.48 -19.81 -1.78
C TYR A 41 28.15 -18.44 -1.64
N SER A 42 28.81 -18.00 -2.69
CA SER A 42 29.22 -16.62 -2.89
C SER A 42 27.97 -15.74 -3.04
N HIS A 43 27.71 -14.86 -2.07
CA HIS A 43 26.65 -13.86 -2.17
C HIS A 43 27.01 -12.80 -3.24
N PRO A 44 26.07 -12.38 -4.10
CA PRO A 44 26.19 -11.12 -4.79
C PRO A 44 26.06 -9.99 -3.76
N GLY A 45 27.02 -9.07 -3.76
CA GLY A 45 27.04 -7.92 -2.85
C GLY A 45 25.79 -7.03 -2.97
N PRO A 46 25.48 -6.22 -1.95
CA PRO A 46 24.32 -5.37 -1.94
C PRO A 46 24.39 -4.32 -3.07
N PRO A 47 23.25 -3.94 -3.68
CA PRO A 47 23.21 -2.87 -4.68
C PRO A 47 23.63 -1.53 -4.05
N PRO A 48 24.24 -0.62 -4.84
CA PRO A 48 24.71 0.65 -4.34
C PRO A 48 23.55 1.52 -3.82
N PRO A 49 23.81 2.39 -2.82
CA PRO A 49 22.79 3.23 -2.21
C PRO A 49 22.19 4.22 -3.21
N ILE A 50 20.86 4.29 -3.23
CA ILE A 50 20.11 5.32 -3.95
C ILE A 50 20.38 6.65 -3.27
N ASN A 51 21.08 7.56 -3.95
CA ASN A 51 21.31 8.93 -3.52
C ASN A 51 19.96 9.66 -3.36
N ARG A 52 19.49 9.84 -2.12
CA ARG A 52 18.31 10.63 -1.76
C ARG A 52 18.62 12.09 -1.44
N ALA A 53 19.66 12.66 -2.06
CA ALA A 53 20.10 14.03 -1.79
C ALA A 53 20.11 14.90 -3.06
N THR A 54 18.93 15.17 -3.62
CA THR A 54 18.69 16.41 -4.39
C THR A 54 17.19 16.68 -4.41
N LYS A 55 16.73 17.64 -3.60
CA LYS A 55 15.44 18.29 -3.85
C LYS A 55 15.61 19.10 -5.15
N PRO A 56 14.76 18.94 -6.18
CA PRO A 56 14.80 19.85 -7.32
C PRO A 56 14.48 21.25 -6.82
N LYS A 57 15.33 22.23 -7.18
CA LYS A 57 15.00 23.65 -6.98
C LYS A 57 13.76 23.97 -7.82
N PRO A 58 12.80 24.76 -7.32
CA PRO A 58 11.65 25.16 -8.10
C PRO A 58 12.12 25.93 -9.35
N ARG A 59 11.73 25.44 -10.54
CA ARG A 59 11.88 26.18 -11.80
C ARG A 59 10.78 27.24 -11.88
N LEU A 60 11.19 28.49 -12.07
CA LEU A 60 10.34 29.62 -12.44
C LEU A 60 9.93 29.48 -13.90
N THR A 61 8.78 28.89 -14.19
CA THR A 61 8.21 28.85 -15.56
C THR A 61 6.75 29.29 -15.62
N THR A 62 6.19 29.83 -14.53
CA THR A 62 4.89 30.49 -14.58
C THR A 62 5.05 31.96 -14.96
N TRP A 63 4.19 32.45 -15.86
CA TRP A 63 4.11 33.87 -16.27
C TRP A 63 4.01 34.82 -15.06
N ALA A 64 3.40 34.38 -13.96
CA ALA A 64 3.33 35.10 -12.70
C ALA A 64 4.71 35.29 -12.00
N GLY A 65 5.67 34.39 -12.24
CA GLY A 65 7.05 34.50 -11.73
C GLY A 65 7.89 35.52 -12.51
N ILE A 66 7.68 35.61 -13.82
CA ILE A 66 8.36 36.60 -14.69
C ILE A 66 7.88 38.02 -14.37
N ALA A 67 6.58 38.22 -14.14
CA ALA A 67 6.01 39.51 -13.77
C ALA A 67 6.53 40.06 -12.43
N ARG A 68 6.79 39.20 -11.43
CA ARG A 68 7.35 39.63 -10.14
C ARG A 68 8.82 40.06 -10.23
N GLN A 69 9.57 39.53 -11.19
CA GLN A 69 10.98 39.88 -11.38
C GLN A 69 11.13 41.16 -12.22
N ALA A 70 10.20 41.43 -13.13
CA ALA A 70 10.12 42.70 -13.86
C ALA A 70 9.81 43.90 -12.93
N ALA A 71 9.04 43.68 -11.86
CA ALA A 71 8.73 44.71 -10.86
C ALA A 71 9.89 45.05 -9.91
N LEU A 72 11.00 44.29 -9.94
CA LEU A 72 12.18 44.49 -9.10
C LEU A 72 13.37 45.10 -9.86
N MET A 73 13.23 45.39 -11.15
CA MET A 73 14.29 46.05 -11.92
C MET A 73 14.15 47.58 -11.83
N PRO A 74 15.24 48.33 -11.58
CA PRO A 74 15.20 49.79 -11.62
C PRO A 74 14.96 50.29 -13.05
N PRO A 75 14.28 51.44 -13.24
CA PRO A 75 14.03 51.99 -14.56
C PRO A 75 15.35 52.40 -15.25
N PRO A 76 15.44 52.31 -16.59
CA PRO A 76 16.62 52.75 -17.31
C PRO A 76 16.79 54.28 -17.21
N PRO A 77 18.05 54.78 -17.18
CA PRO A 77 18.30 56.20 -17.12
C PRO A 77 17.80 56.90 -18.41
N PRO A 78 17.26 58.13 -18.31
CA PRO A 78 16.73 58.83 -19.46
C PRO A 78 17.87 59.45 -20.26
N GLY A 79 17.85 59.21 -21.56
CA GLY A 79 18.61 59.96 -22.55
C GLY A 79 19.82 59.23 -23.09
N LEU A 80 19.70 58.79 -24.35
CA LEU A 80 20.65 59.05 -25.43
C LEU A 80 19.99 58.57 -26.73
N GLY A 81 19.85 59.51 -27.68
CA GLY A 81 19.13 59.32 -28.94
C GLY A 81 19.80 58.34 -29.92
N PRO A 82 19.18 58.13 -31.09
CA PRO A 82 19.59 57.07 -32.01
C PRO A 82 20.84 57.50 -32.79
N GLN A 83 21.99 56.89 -32.50
CA GLN A 83 23.17 56.99 -33.37
C GLN A 83 23.25 55.78 -34.30
N ARG A 84 23.04 56.03 -35.60
CA ARG A 84 23.45 55.15 -36.69
C ARG A 84 24.96 54.87 -36.58
N ARG A 85 25.36 53.59 -36.59
CA ARG A 85 26.71 53.19 -37.01
C ARG A 85 26.62 52.00 -37.94
N GLY A 86 27.38 52.09 -39.03
CA GLY A 86 27.47 51.10 -40.11
C GLY A 86 28.19 49.81 -39.71
N PRO A 87 28.41 48.91 -40.68
CA PRO A 87 28.83 47.54 -40.42
C PRO A 87 30.30 47.49 -40.01
N SER A 88 30.58 46.85 -38.87
CA SER A 88 31.94 46.47 -38.45
C SER A 88 32.15 44.97 -38.64
N PRO A 89 33.41 44.52 -38.83
CA PRO A 89 33.72 43.21 -39.38
C PRO A 89 33.59 42.09 -38.35
N LEU A 90 33.35 40.88 -38.86
CA LEU A 90 33.27 39.63 -38.10
C LEU A 90 34.54 39.36 -37.27
N PRO A 91 34.43 38.91 -36.01
CA PRO A 91 35.59 38.47 -35.25
C PRO A 91 35.99 37.03 -35.59
N ALA A 92 37.29 36.79 -35.60
CA ALA A 92 37.94 35.52 -35.84
C ALA A 92 37.59 34.46 -34.77
N PHE A 93 37.47 33.20 -35.23
CA PHE A 93 37.24 32.03 -34.40
C PHE A 93 38.47 31.71 -33.52
N PRO A 94 38.31 31.47 -32.21
CA PRO A 94 39.35 30.87 -31.40
C PRO A 94 39.35 29.34 -31.56
N THR A 95 40.46 28.81 -32.08
CA THR A 95 40.82 27.40 -32.04
C THR A 95 41.29 27.02 -30.63
N GLY A 96 40.36 26.49 -29.82
CA GLY A 96 40.64 25.86 -28.53
C GLY A 96 39.91 24.53 -28.41
N PRO A 97 40.47 23.53 -27.71
CA PRO A 97 39.88 22.19 -27.63
C PRO A 97 38.54 22.22 -26.88
N MET A 98 37.45 22.01 -27.62
CA MET A 98 36.10 21.82 -27.08
C MET A 98 36.07 20.60 -26.17
N LYS A 99 35.89 20.82 -24.86
CA LYS A 99 35.37 19.79 -23.97
C LYS A 99 33.91 19.56 -24.35
N THR A 100 33.63 18.44 -25.01
CA THR A 100 32.29 17.93 -25.28
C THR A 100 31.62 17.55 -23.97
N SER A 101 31.02 18.54 -23.29
CA SER A 101 30.01 18.27 -22.28
C SER A 101 28.76 17.82 -23.01
N ILE A 102 28.58 16.49 -23.10
CA ILE A 102 27.33 15.87 -23.53
C ILE A 102 26.26 16.27 -22.52
N HIS A 103 25.54 17.34 -22.83
CA HIS A 103 24.31 17.70 -22.14
C HIS A 103 23.28 16.64 -22.53
N TRP A 104 23.10 15.64 -21.67
CA TRP A 104 21.95 14.76 -21.74
C TRP A 104 20.72 15.62 -21.53
N SER A 105 20.14 16.12 -22.63
CA SER A 105 18.73 16.48 -22.66
C SER A 105 17.98 15.24 -22.23
N VAL A 106 17.53 15.24 -20.98
CA VAL A 106 16.61 14.24 -20.45
C VAL A 106 15.40 14.29 -21.38
N LEU A 107 15.35 13.34 -22.32
CA LEU A 107 14.15 13.01 -23.04
C LEU A 107 13.11 12.70 -21.96
N SER A 108 12.14 13.58 -21.81
CA SER A 108 10.97 13.37 -20.98
C SER A 108 10.20 12.19 -21.59
N PHE A 109 10.47 10.99 -21.12
CA PHE A 109 9.75 9.76 -21.49
C PHE A 109 8.34 9.69 -20.89
N THR A 110 7.89 10.73 -20.19
CA THR A 110 6.48 10.88 -19.86
C THR A 110 5.80 11.54 -21.05
N SER A 111 5.09 10.74 -21.84
CA SER A 111 3.97 11.26 -22.64
C SER A 111 3.15 12.19 -21.75
N GLU A 112 2.74 13.35 -22.26
CA GLU A 112 1.89 14.25 -21.50
C GLU A 112 0.64 13.47 -21.08
N GLY A 113 0.58 13.15 -19.79
CA GLY A 113 -0.56 12.44 -19.23
C GLY A 113 -1.82 13.27 -19.46
N PRO A 114 -3.00 12.62 -19.51
CA PRO A 114 -4.22 13.33 -19.84
C PRO A 114 -4.43 14.51 -18.89
N THR A 115 -4.70 15.67 -19.48
CA THR A 115 -4.83 16.93 -18.73
C THR A 115 -6.21 17.02 -18.10
N GLN A 116 -6.40 17.90 -17.09
CA GLN A 116 -7.74 18.17 -16.49
C GLN A 116 -8.77 18.67 -17.50
N LYS A 117 -8.31 19.04 -18.69
CA LYS A 117 -9.05 19.63 -19.78
C LYS A 117 -9.33 18.60 -20.87
N GLN A 118 -9.49 17.35 -20.47
CA GLN A 118 -9.82 16.25 -21.35
C GLN A 118 -10.98 15.46 -20.77
N VAL A 119 -11.80 14.90 -21.66
CA VAL A 119 -12.83 13.92 -21.37
C VAL A 119 -12.50 12.69 -22.20
N LEU A 120 -12.47 11.52 -21.56
CA LEU A 120 -12.24 10.25 -22.24
C LEU A 120 -13.59 9.64 -22.60
N VAL A 121 -13.69 9.15 -23.82
CA VAL A 121 -14.81 8.38 -24.32
C VAL A 121 -14.29 7.01 -24.71
N SER A 122 -14.69 5.99 -23.97
CA SER A 122 -14.32 4.59 -24.24
C SER A 122 -15.43 3.92 -25.02
N PHE A 123 -15.10 3.20 -26.09
CA PHE A 123 -16.08 2.45 -26.88
C PHE A 123 -15.83 0.94 -26.71
N GLY A 124 -16.88 0.12 -26.76
CA GLY A 124 -16.74 -1.34 -26.79
C GLY A 124 -16.19 -1.91 -28.10
N GLY A 125 -15.55 -1.10 -28.94
CA GLY A 125 -15.13 -1.45 -30.31
C GLY A 125 -14.40 -0.30 -31.00
N THR A 126 -14.37 -0.30 -32.34
CA THR A 126 -13.69 0.76 -33.11
C THR A 126 -14.38 2.11 -32.88
N PRO A 127 -13.65 3.16 -32.43
CA PRO A 127 -14.24 4.47 -32.20
C PRO A 127 -14.77 5.05 -33.52
N PRO A 128 -16.00 5.55 -33.56
CA PRO A 128 -16.53 6.21 -34.74
C PRO A 128 -15.83 7.54 -34.98
N ASP A 129 -15.86 8.00 -36.23
CA ASP A 129 -15.35 9.30 -36.60
C ASP A 129 -16.27 10.40 -36.06
N LEU A 130 -15.83 11.03 -34.96
CA LEU A 130 -16.52 12.17 -34.35
C LEU A 130 -15.97 13.54 -34.82
N THR A 131 -15.26 13.62 -35.95
CA THR A 131 -14.76 14.91 -36.46
C THR A 131 -15.85 15.87 -36.92
N LYS A 132 -17.04 15.38 -37.26
CA LYS A 132 -18.19 16.22 -37.67
C LYS A 132 -18.80 17.03 -36.52
N PHE A 133 -18.35 16.80 -35.28
CA PHE A 133 -19.06 17.22 -34.07
C PHE A 133 -18.39 18.41 -33.34
N PHE A 134 -17.42 19.06 -33.98
CA PHE A 134 -16.66 20.21 -33.46
C PHE A 134 -17.48 21.49 -33.31
N THR A 135 -18.64 21.61 -33.95
CA THR A 135 -19.28 22.93 -34.15
C THR A 135 -20.23 23.36 -33.03
N GLU A 136 -20.70 22.45 -32.18
CA GLU A 136 -21.74 22.75 -31.17
C GLU A 136 -21.32 22.49 -29.73
N SER A 137 -20.23 21.76 -29.50
CA SER A 137 -19.77 21.38 -28.16
C SER A 137 -18.56 22.21 -27.73
N ALA A 138 -18.36 22.36 -26.41
CA ALA A 138 -17.19 23.02 -25.83
C ALA A 138 -15.88 22.22 -26.02
N VAL A 139 -15.76 21.41 -27.08
CA VAL A 139 -14.60 20.57 -27.38
C VAL A 139 -13.70 21.29 -28.38
N THR A 140 -12.44 21.50 -28.01
CA THR A 140 -11.42 22.20 -28.80
C THR A 140 -10.68 21.28 -29.77
N SER A 141 -10.50 20.00 -29.41
CA SER A 141 -9.89 19.00 -30.30
C SER A 141 -10.26 17.58 -29.89
N ILE A 142 -10.27 16.67 -30.85
CA ILE A 142 -10.51 15.24 -30.63
C ILE A 142 -9.21 14.50 -30.98
N ILE A 143 -8.74 13.66 -30.06
CA ILE A 143 -7.53 12.87 -30.24
C ILE A 143 -7.91 11.40 -30.06
N HIS A 144 -7.57 10.54 -31.01
CA HIS A 144 -7.70 9.09 -30.80
C HIS A 144 -6.67 8.63 -29.77
N THR A 145 -7.15 8.07 -28.66
CA THR A 145 -6.29 7.59 -27.57
C THR A 145 -6.89 6.32 -26.99
N TYR A 146 -6.04 5.33 -26.70
CA TYR A 146 -6.48 4.03 -26.19
C TYR A 146 -7.49 3.38 -27.14
N ASP A 147 -8.52 2.74 -26.59
CA ASP A 147 -9.63 2.12 -27.32
C ASP A 147 -10.79 3.12 -27.56
N GLY A 148 -10.48 4.42 -27.63
CA GLY A 148 -11.51 5.45 -27.75
C GLY A 148 -11.02 6.83 -28.16
N LEU A 149 -11.66 7.86 -27.61
CA LEU A 149 -11.42 9.27 -27.95
C LEU A 149 -11.09 10.08 -26.69
N SER A 150 -10.13 11.00 -26.81
CA SER A 150 -9.87 12.06 -25.86
C SER A 150 -10.38 13.38 -26.43
N LEU A 151 -11.44 13.91 -25.82
CA LEU A 151 -12.05 15.19 -26.15
C LEU A 151 -11.37 16.26 -25.30
N VAL A 152 -10.60 17.14 -25.92
CA VAL A 152 -9.94 18.26 -25.24
C VAL A 152 -10.96 19.40 -25.08
N THR A 153 -11.15 19.89 -23.87
CA THR A 153 -12.06 20.98 -23.51
C THR A 153 -11.24 22.22 -23.09
N PRO A 154 -11.76 23.46 -23.18
CA PRO A 154 -11.01 24.65 -22.78
C PRO A 154 -10.86 24.77 -21.25
N ALA A 155 -11.77 24.14 -20.50
CA ALA A 155 -11.83 24.08 -19.04
C ALA A 155 -12.11 22.63 -18.57
N VAL A 156 -11.97 22.38 -17.28
CA VAL A 156 -12.30 21.07 -16.68
C VAL A 156 -13.79 20.83 -16.82
N ALA A 157 -14.19 19.75 -17.49
CA ALA A 157 -15.60 19.44 -17.69
C ALA A 157 -16.29 19.17 -16.35
N SER A 158 -17.37 19.90 -16.09
CA SER A 158 -18.27 19.69 -14.97
C SER A 158 -19.16 18.46 -15.19
N PRO A 159 -19.84 17.93 -14.15
CA PRO A 159 -20.79 16.83 -14.32
C PRO A 159 -21.87 17.12 -15.39
N SER A 160 -22.37 18.37 -15.45
CA SER A 160 -23.32 18.80 -16.47
C SER A 160 -22.72 18.77 -17.88
N ASP A 161 -21.44 19.11 -18.04
CA ASP A 161 -20.76 19.01 -19.34
C ASP A 161 -20.62 17.54 -19.77
N LEU A 162 -20.37 16.63 -18.82
CA LEU A 162 -20.32 15.19 -19.10
C LEU A 162 -21.69 14.65 -19.54
N ASP A 163 -22.79 15.09 -18.91
CA ASP A 163 -24.15 14.70 -19.31
C ASP A 163 -24.49 15.20 -20.72
N ILE A 164 -24.12 16.44 -21.04
CA ILE A 164 -24.28 17.00 -22.40
C ILE A 164 -23.48 16.18 -23.40
N LEU A 165 -22.21 15.91 -23.12
CA LEU A 165 -21.36 15.08 -23.99
C LEU A 165 -21.92 13.66 -24.14
N HIS A 166 -22.40 13.06 -23.06
CA HIS A 166 -22.98 11.72 -23.07
C HIS A 166 -24.23 11.66 -23.94
N ASN A 167 -25.19 12.55 -23.74
CA ASN A 167 -26.42 12.60 -24.55
C ASN A 167 -26.11 12.83 -26.03
N PHE A 168 -25.15 13.72 -26.30
CA PHE A 168 -24.75 14.04 -27.65
C PHE A 168 -24.05 12.87 -28.37
N ILE A 169 -23.15 12.16 -27.67
CA ILE A 169 -22.53 10.94 -28.21
C ILE A 169 -23.58 9.84 -28.40
N HIS A 170 -24.53 9.70 -27.47
CA HIS A 170 -25.62 8.74 -27.58
C HIS A 170 -26.47 8.97 -28.85
N GLU A 171 -26.82 10.21 -29.18
CA GLU A 171 -27.58 10.56 -30.39
C GLU A 171 -26.79 10.31 -31.69
N SER A 172 -25.46 10.41 -31.60
CA SER A 172 -24.56 10.27 -32.75
C SER A 172 -24.24 8.81 -33.10
N LEU A 173 -24.54 7.90 -32.19
CA LEU A 173 -24.20 6.50 -32.29
C LEU A 173 -25.40 5.63 -32.72
N PRO A 174 -25.18 4.52 -33.43
CA PRO A 174 -26.23 3.54 -33.65
C PRO A 174 -26.80 3.03 -32.32
N THR A 175 -28.12 2.89 -32.25
CA THR A 175 -28.84 2.43 -31.07
C THR A 175 -28.24 1.13 -30.54
N GLY A 176 -27.80 1.13 -29.28
CA GLY A 176 -27.28 -0.05 -28.59
C GLY A 176 -25.75 -0.23 -28.64
N THR A 177 -25.00 0.74 -29.18
CA THR A 177 -23.53 0.73 -29.05
C THR A 177 -23.12 1.13 -27.63
N PRO A 178 -22.33 0.29 -26.92
CA PRO A 178 -21.89 0.62 -25.57
C PRO A 178 -20.72 1.62 -25.63
N PHE A 179 -20.85 2.70 -24.88
CA PHE A 179 -19.79 3.67 -24.65
C PHE A 179 -19.84 4.20 -23.22
N GLU A 180 -18.71 4.74 -22.75
CA GLU A 180 -18.58 5.38 -21.44
C GLU A 180 -17.90 6.74 -21.62
N VAL A 181 -18.45 7.78 -20.99
CA VAL A 181 -17.89 9.13 -20.98
C VAL A 181 -17.45 9.45 -19.57
N ALA A 182 -16.16 9.69 -19.37
CA ALA A 182 -15.62 9.99 -18.05
C ALA A 182 -14.46 10.97 -18.13
N LEU A 183 -14.21 11.70 -17.06
CA LEU A 183 -12.95 12.43 -16.93
C LEU A 183 -11.78 11.44 -16.87
N PRO A 184 -10.59 11.80 -17.40
CA PRO A 184 -9.39 10.99 -17.22
C PRO A 184 -9.13 10.80 -15.72
N LEU A 185 -9.32 9.58 -15.25
CA LEU A 185 -8.98 9.20 -13.89
C LEU A 185 -7.48 8.97 -13.82
N SER A 186 -6.83 9.65 -12.88
CA SER A 186 -5.45 9.33 -12.55
C SER A 186 -5.41 8.00 -11.79
N THR A 187 -4.34 7.23 -11.95
CA THR A 187 -4.09 6.14 -11.00
C THR A 187 -3.38 6.72 -9.79
N SER A 188 -3.90 6.43 -8.60
CA SER A 188 -3.20 6.70 -7.35
C SER A 188 -2.75 5.39 -6.71
N PHE A 189 -1.68 5.49 -5.92
CA PHE A 189 -0.98 4.35 -5.35
C PHE A 189 -1.18 4.30 -3.84
N ILE A 190 -1.76 3.20 -3.36
CA ILE A 190 -1.95 2.95 -1.93
C ILE A 190 -0.99 1.85 -1.47
N LYS A 191 -0.24 2.15 -0.41
CA LYS A 191 0.64 1.20 0.28
C LYS A 191 0.03 0.86 1.65
N ILE A 192 -0.41 -0.38 1.80
CA ILE A 192 -0.94 -0.91 3.08
C ILE A 192 0.18 -1.68 3.77
N LEU A 193 0.50 -1.27 4.99
CA LEU A 193 1.56 -1.88 5.80
C LEU A 193 0.99 -2.93 6.75
N ASP A 194 1.87 -3.84 7.21
CA ASP A 194 1.57 -4.82 8.26
C ASP A 194 0.37 -5.74 7.99
N VAL A 195 0.13 -6.08 6.72
CA VAL A 195 -0.89 -7.04 6.33
C VAL A 195 -0.42 -8.45 6.70
N PRO A 196 -1.25 -9.31 7.33
CA PRO A 196 -0.88 -10.70 7.57
C PRO A 196 -0.60 -11.44 6.25
N TYR A 197 0.58 -12.06 6.14
CA TYR A 197 0.95 -12.82 4.95
C TYR A 197 0.34 -14.23 4.94
N PHE A 198 -0.01 -14.74 6.12
CA PHE A 198 -0.66 -16.03 6.29
C PHE A 198 -2.04 -15.87 6.92
N ASP A 199 -3.01 -16.62 6.40
CA ASP A 199 -4.34 -16.78 6.95
C ASP A 199 -4.29 -17.47 8.32
N PRO A 200 -5.38 -17.43 9.11
CA PRO A 200 -5.46 -18.16 10.38
C PRO A 200 -5.17 -19.66 10.26
N LYS A 201 -5.38 -20.25 9.07
CA LYS A 201 -5.09 -21.65 8.75
C LYS A 201 -3.60 -21.90 8.39
N GLY A 202 -2.76 -20.88 8.40
CA GLY A 202 -1.35 -20.96 8.00
C GLY A 202 -1.11 -20.96 6.49
N LEU A 203 -2.16 -20.81 5.68
CA LEU A 203 -2.06 -20.71 4.22
C LEU A 203 -1.65 -19.29 3.81
N LYS A 204 -0.90 -19.15 2.71
CA LYS A 204 -0.54 -17.83 2.18
C LYS A 204 -1.80 -17.10 1.72
N ILE A 205 -1.92 -15.82 2.08
CA ILE A 205 -3.01 -14.98 1.59
C ILE A 205 -2.92 -14.85 0.07
N THR A 206 -4.05 -15.05 -0.61
CA THR A 206 -4.14 -14.89 -2.07
C THR A 206 -4.55 -13.47 -2.42
N GLN A 207 -4.30 -13.06 -3.67
CA GLN A 207 -4.72 -11.74 -4.15
C GLN A 207 -6.24 -11.62 -4.14
N GLU A 208 -6.96 -12.69 -4.46
CA GLU A 208 -8.42 -12.74 -4.49
C GLU A 208 -9.03 -12.62 -3.08
N ALA A 209 -8.44 -13.31 -2.10
CA ALA A 209 -8.88 -13.21 -0.71
C ALA A 209 -8.66 -11.79 -0.17
N LEU A 210 -7.54 -11.18 -0.54
CA LEU A 210 -7.19 -9.82 -0.17
C LEU A 210 -8.09 -8.78 -0.83
N GLU A 211 -8.37 -8.91 -2.13
CA GLU A 211 -9.32 -8.06 -2.86
C GLU A 211 -10.71 -8.13 -2.23
N LYS A 212 -11.22 -9.34 -1.98
CA LYS A 212 -12.49 -9.53 -1.27
C LYS A 212 -12.48 -8.87 0.12
N ALA A 213 -11.39 -9.01 0.86
CA ALA A 213 -11.26 -8.39 2.18
C ALA A 213 -11.22 -6.86 2.12
N LEU A 214 -10.55 -6.29 1.12
CA LEU A 214 -10.52 -4.84 0.87
C LEU A 214 -11.91 -4.31 0.50
N CYS A 215 -12.62 -5.01 -0.39
CA CYS A 215 -13.99 -4.65 -0.79
C CYS A 215 -15.04 -4.85 0.32
N THR A 216 -14.74 -5.66 1.33
CA THR A 216 -15.62 -5.83 2.52
C THR A 216 -15.23 -4.89 3.66
N SER A 217 -14.13 -4.13 3.52
CA SER A 217 -13.64 -3.25 4.59
C SER A 217 -14.49 -1.99 4.72
N VAL A 218 -14.27 -1.22 5.79
CA VAL A 218 -14.90 0.10 6.01
C VAL A 218 -14.58 1.08 4.86
N HIS A 219 -13.52 0.83 4.09
CA HIS A 219 -13.12 1.62 2.93
C HIS A 219 -13.47 0.94 1.61
N ALA A 220 -14.52 0.12 1.59
CA ALA A 220 -15.04 -0.51 0.37
C ALA A 220 -15.24 0.53 -0.76
N GLU A 221 -15.71 1.75 -0.43
CA GLU A 221 -15.87 2.84 -1.39
C GLU A 221 -14.56 3.29 -2.08
N VAL A 222 -13.41 3.14 -1.42
CA VAL A 222 -12.10 3.46 -2.01
C VAL A 222 -11.61 2.28 -2.86
N PHE A 223 -11.80 1.06 -2.36
CA PHE A 223 -11.32 -0.15 -3.02
C PHE A 223 -12.23 -0.68 -4.13
N ALA A 224 -13.46 -0.16 -4.25
CA ALA A 224 -14.31 -0.37 -5.42
C ALA A 224 -13.65 0.10 -6.73
N TYR A 225 -12.72 1.07 -6.63
CA TYR A 225 -11.98 1.64 -7.76
C TYR A 225 -10.62 0.98 -7.98
N LEU A 226 -10.40 -0.26 -7.54
CA LEU A 226 -9.15 -0.97 -7.82
C LEU A 226 -8.92 -1.08 -9.34
N SER A 227 -7.81 -0.51 -9.81
CA SER A 227 -7.41 -0.55 -11.22
C SER A 227 -6.83 -1.91 -11.59
N THR A 228 -6.13 -2.54 -10.64
CA THR A 228 -5.48 -3.84 -10.83
C THR A 228 -5.55 -4.65 -9.53
N LYS A 229 -5.43 -5.97 -9.64
CA LYS A 229 -5.31 -6.87 -8.48
C LYS A 229 -4.22 -6.39 -7.51
N PRO A 230 -4.44 -6.44 -6.19
CA PRO A 230 -3.45 -6.03 -5.20
C PRO A 230 -2.15 -6.83 -5.32
N ARG A 231 -1.01 -6.14 -5.27
CA ARG A 231 0.32 -6.79 -5.26
C ARG A 231 0.76 -7.03 -3.83
N ILE A 232 1.16 -8.26 -3.52
CA ILE A 232 1.58 -8.67 -2.19
C ILE A 232 3.10 -8.80 -2.19
N ASP A 233 3.77 -8.01 -1.36
CA ASP A 233 5.22 -8.03 -1.20
C ASP A 233 5.59 -8.39 0.24
N ARG A 234 6.25 -9.53 0.44
CA ARG A 234 6.57 -10.03 1.77
C ARG A 234 7.74 -9.24 2.34
N ASN A 235 7.56 -8.61 3.50
CA ASN A 235 8.56 -7.68 4.07
C ASN A 235 9.95 -8.31 4.25
N LEU A 236 10.00 -9.58 4.68
CA LEU A 236 11.21 -10.40 4.79
C LEU A 236 10.87 -11.87 4.50
N ALA A 237 11.85 -12.69 4.12
CA ALA A 237 11.67 -14.10 3.81
C ALA A 237 11.00 -14.93 4.93
N HIS A 238 11.19 -14.53 6.19
CA HIS A 238 10.61 -15.18 7.37
C HIS A 238 9.53 -14.34 8.06
N SER A 239 9.18 -13.17 7.52
CA SER A 239 8.14 -12.31 8.11
C SER A 239 6.76 -12.98 8.03
N THR A 240 5.95 -12.85 9.07
CA THR A 240 4.52 -13.19 9.03
C THR A 240 3.66 -12.04 8.50
N SER A 241 4.25 -10.87 8.26
CA SER A 241 3.61 -9.70 7.64
C SER A 241 4.16 -9.39 6.24
N CYS A 242 3.32 -8.76 5.42
CA CYS A 242 3.62 -8.25 4.10
C CYS A 242 3.16 -6.80 3.94
N THR A 243 3.68 -6.16 2.91
CA THR A 243 3.18 -4.90 2.37
C THR A 243 2.30 -5.21 1.17
N VAL A 244 1.14 -4.57 1.11
CA VAL A 244 0.24 -4.65 -0.04
C VAL A 244 0.28 -3.34 -0.81
N TYR A 245 0.39 -3.44 -2.13
CA TYR A 245 0.37 -2.32 -3.04
C TYR A 245 -0.85 -2.39 -3.95
N CYS A 246 -1.68 -1.35 -3.91
CA CYS A 246 -2.88 -1.23 -4.71
C CYS A 246 -2.77 -0.02 -5.63
N ASN A 247 -3.14 -0.20 -6.89
CA ASN A 247 -3.44 0.90 -7.79
C ASN A 247 -4.95 1.10 -7.77
N ILE A 248 -5.40 2.32 -7.49
CA ILE A 248 -6.81 2.67 -7.62
C ILE A 248 -6.97 3.76 -8.67
N TRP A 249 -8.08 3.72 -9.38
CA TRP A 249 -8.57 4.87 -10.12
C TRP A 249 -8.99 5.93 -9.10
N ASP A 250 -8.48 7.15 -9.28
CA ASP A 250 -8.71 8.26 -8.37
C ASP A 250 -8.80 9.56 -9.16
N SER A 251 -9.38 10.57 -8.54
CA SER A 251 -9.28 11.93 -9.05
C SER A 251 -7.81 12.35 -9.09
N GLN A 252 -7.49 13.30 -9.96
CA GLN A 252 -6.11 13.82 -10.05
C GLN A 252 -5.60 14.44 -8.75
N GLN A 253 -6.49 14.81 -7.82
CA GLN A 253 -6.14 15.31 -6.50
C GLN A 253 -5.95 14.20 -5.46
N GLY A 254 -6.11 12.93 -5.85
CA GLY A 254 -5.98 11.78 -4.96
C GLY A 254 -7.07 11.75 -3.89
N THR A 255 -8.31 12.12 -4.22
CA THR A 255 -9.40 12.26 -3.24
C THR A 255 -9.71 10.94 -2.53
N HIS A 256 -9.77 9.83 -3.27
CA HIS A 256 -10.04 8.51 -2.71
C HIS A 256 -8.87 8.01 -1.86
N THR A 257 -7.64 8.20 -2.34
CA THR A 257 -6.44 7.89 -1.55
C THR A 257 -6.36 8.73 -0.28
N LYS A 258 -6.66 10.03 -0.33
CA LYS A 258 -6.65 10.92 0.84
C LYS A 258 -7.66 10.48 1.91
N LYS A 259 -8.83 9.98 1.51
CA LYS A 259 -9.79 9.37 2.45
C LYS A 259 -9.19 8.17 3.17
N ALA A 260 -8.46 7.30 2.46
CA ALA A 260 -7.83 6.12 3.04
C ALA A 260 -6.56 6.40 3.87
N LEU A 261 -5.77 7.44 3.54
CA LEU A 261 -4.44 7.70 4.12
C LEU A 261 -4.42 7.98 5.64
N SER A 262 -5.55 8.30 6.24
CA SER A 262 -5.64 8.64 7.66
C SER A 262 -6.39 7.60 8.50
N GLN A 263 -6.88 6.51 7.88
CA GLN A 263 -7.74 5.55 8.54
C GLN A 263 -7.11 4.14 8.55
N PRO A 264 -7.17 3.43 9.69
CA PRO A 264 -6.66 2.07 9.77
C PRO A 264 -7.55 1.12 8.96
N ILE A 265 -6.95 0.38 8.02
CA ILE A 265 -7.65 -0.65 7.26
C ILE A 265 -7.55 -1.97 8.04
N PHE A 266 -8.69 -2.50 8.46
CA PHE A 266 -8.75 -3.79 9.15
C PHE A 266 -8.95 -4.93 8.14
N LEU A 267 -7.89 -5.70 7.90
CA LEU A 267 -7.93 -6.89 7.06
C LEU A 267 -8.03 -8.15 7.92
N ALA A 268 -8.94 -9.06 7.53
CA ALA A 268 -9.13 -10.37 8.16
C ALA A 268 -9.36 -10.33 9.69
N GLY A 269 -10.04 -9.28 10.20
CA GLY A 269 -10.42 -9.19 11.61
C GLY A 269 -9.26 -8.98 12.58
N ARG A 270 -8.03 -8.70 12.11
CA ARG A 270 -6.91 -8.41 13.01
C ARG A 270 -6.85 -6.92 13.32
N SER A 271 -7.53 -6.53 14.39
CA SER A 271 -7.15 -5.36 15.18
C SER A 271 -6.46 -5.89 16.44
N CYS A 272 -5.23 -5.50 16.72
CA CYS A 272 -4.69 -5.69 18.06
C CYS A 272 -5.08 -4.48 18.92
N PRO A 273 -6.22 -4.59 19.62
CA PRO A 273 -6.27 -4.15 21.00
C PRO A 273 -6.94 -5.25 21.87
N HIS A 274 -6.12 -6.03 22.58
CA HIS A 274 -6.39 -6.76 23.85
C HIS A 274 -7.82 -7.28 24.18
N LYS A 275 -8.65 -7.64 23.20
CA LYS A 275 -10.01 -8.17 23.43
C LYS A 275 -10.34 -9.46 22.65
N GLN A 276 -9.38 -10.08 21.98
CA GLN A 276 -9.69 -11.16 21.06
C GLN A 276 -9.60 -12.55 21.70
N LYS A 277 -10.65 -13.35 21.46
CA LYS A 277 -10.82 -14.78 21.76
C LYS A 277 -9.60 -15.66 21.43
N GLU A 278 -8.82 -15.25 20.42
CA GLU A 278 -7.61 -15.93 19.97
C GLU A 278 -6.38 -15.69 20.88
N HIS A 279 -6.36 -14.60 21.67
CA HIS A 279 -5.25 -14.28 22.57
C HIS A 279 -5.06 -15.38 23.63
N CYS A 280 -6.15 -15.84 24.24
CA CYS A 280 -6.09 -16.88 25.27
C CYS A 280 -5.52 -18.20 24.76
N GLN A 281 -5.62 -18.47 23.45
CA GLN A 281 -5.11 -19.69 22.82
C GLN A 281 -3.61 -19.62 22.53
N HIS A 282 -3.08 -18.42 22.22
CA HIS A 282 -1.70 -18.25 21.74
C HIS A 282 -0.76 -17.61 22.76
N ALA A 283 -1.26 -16.80 23.68
CA ALA A 283 -0.44 -16.11 24.66
C ALA A 283 -0.05 -17.07 25.80
N GLY A 284 1.26 -17.25 26.00
CA GLY A 284 1.78 -18.12 27.06
C GLY A 284 1.30 -17.74 28.46
N CYS A 285 0.94 -16.47 28.69
CA CYS A 285 0.37 -16.00 29.95
C CYS A 285 -1.07 -16.45 30.20
N CYS A 286 -1.84 -16.78 29.16
CA CYS A 286 -3.26 -17.17 29.27
C CYS A 286 -3.52 -18.66 29.03
N LYS A 287 -2.57 -19.35 28.39
CA LYS A 287 -2.66 -20.79 28.07
C LYS A 287 -2.71 -21.70 29.29
N GLY A 288 -2.35 -21.19 30.47
CA GLY A 288 -2.12 -21.99 31.67
C GLY A 288 -0.82 -22.80 31.58
N ASN A 289 -0.38 -23.33 32.71
CA ASN A 289 0.81 -24.16 32.80
C ASN A 289 0.58 -25.29 33.81
N ALA A 290 0.21 -26.47 33.30
CA ALA A 290 -0.05 -27.66 34.09
C ALA A 290 1.20 -28.23 34.78
N LYS A 291 2.41 -27.79 34.39
CA LYS A 291 3.67 -28.26 34.99
C LYS A 291 4.07 -27.50 36.25
N VAL A 292 3.50 -26.33 36.51
CA VAL A 292 3.76 -25.55 37.73
C VAL A 292 3.02 -26.21 38.90
N LYS A 293 3.59 -26.14 40.11
CA LYS A 293 2.92 -26.57 41.35
C LYS A 293 2.63 -25.34 42.20
N PRO A 294 1.36 -24.94 42.40
CA PRO A 294 0.14 -25.57 41.88
C PRO A 294 -0.08 -25.35 40.37
N PRO A 295 -0.79 -26.26 39.68
CA PRO A 295 -1.10 -26.11 38.26
C PRO A 295 -1.85 -24.81 37.97
N VAL A 296 -1.38 -24.03 36.99
CA VAL A 296 -2.08 -22.84 36.53
C VAL A 296 -3.04 -23.23 35.42
N LEU A 297 -4.34 -23.06 35.64
CA LEU A 297 -5.37 -23.38 34.64
C LEU A 297 -5.36 -22.37 33.48
N PRO A 298 -5.76 -22.78 32.26
CA PRO A 298 -6.00 -21.85 31.17
C PRO A 298 -7.09 -20.85 31.56
N THR A 299 -6.96 -19.60 31.11
CA THR A 299 -8.02 -18.59 31.34
C THR A 299 -9.26 -18.96 30.51
N PRO A 300 -10.46 -19.06 31.13
CA PRO A 300 -11.69 -19.31 30.41
C PRO A 300 -11.96 -18.23 29.35
N HIS A 301 -12.59 -18.64 28.25
CA HIS A 301 -12.72 -17.85 27.03
C HIS A 301 -13.48 -16.52 27.21
N ASP A 302 -14.31 -16.41 28.25
CA ASP A 302 -15.12 -15.22 28.53
C ASP A 302 -14.70 -14.50 29.82
N GLN A 303 -13.58 -14.92 30.43
CA GLN A 303 -13.01 -14.22 31.57
C GLN A 303 -11.91 -13.23 31.14
N PRO A 304 -11.81 -12.07 31.80
CA PRO A 304 -10.72 -11.14 31.55
C PRO A 304 -9.39 -11.84 31.82
N CYS A 305 -8.37 -11.54 31.00
CA CYS A 305 -7.04 -12.10 31.20
C CYS A 305 -6.54 -11.79 32.62
N PRO A 306 -5.99 -12.77 33.35
CA PRO A 306 -5.62 -12.62 34.77
C PRO A 306 -4.41 -11.69 34.97
N HIS A 307 -3.85 -11.14 33.88
CA HIS A 307 -2.74 -10.22 33.92
C HIS A 307 -3.20 -8.81 33.51
N LYS A 308 -2.67 -7.81 34.20
CA LYS A 308 -2.78 -6.41 33.79
C LYS A 308 -2.11 -6.27 32.41
N GLY A 309 -2.82 -5.67 31.45
CA GLY A 309 -2.27 -5.42 30.11
C GLY A 309 -1.03 -4.54 30.20
N ARG A 310 0.14 -5.11 29.92
CA ARG A 310 1.40 -4.35 29.85
C ARG A 310 1.72 -4.04 28.40
N CYS A 311 2.26 -2.86 28.17
CA CYS A 311 2.75 -2.44 26.86
C CYS A 311 3.80 -3.42 26.37
N ILE A 312 3.65 -4.01 25.17
CA ILE A 312 4.66 -4.92 24.63
C ILE A 312 6.02 -4.25 24.39
N ASN A 313 6.04 -2.94 24.14
CA ASN A 313 7.25 -2.20 23.82
C ASN A 313 8.01 -1.74 25.08
N CYS A 314 7.31 -1.22 26.10
CA CYS A 314 7.95 -0.67 27.30
C CYS A 314 7.63 -1.40 28.61
N HIS A 315 6.77 -2.42 28.57
CA HIS A 315 6.32 -3.22 29.71
C HIS A 315 5.60 -2.47 30.84
N LYS A 316 5.23 -1.19 30.64
CA LYS A 316 4.43 -0.39 31.59
C LYS A 316 2.92 -0.67 31.45
N ASP A 317 2.14 -0.22 32.43
CA ASP A 317 0.68 -0.40 32.51
C ASP A 317 -0.10 0.53 31.57
N HIS A 318 0.05 0.32 30.26
CA HIS A 318 -0.74 0.97 29.21
C HIS A 318 -0.70 0.14 27.92
N THR A 319 -1.62 0.36 26.99
CA THR A 319 -1.59 -0.26 25.66
C THR A 319 -0.50 0.35 24.77
N ALA A 320 0.11 -0.45 23.89
CA ALA A 320 1.27 -0.04 23.11
C ALA A 320 1.04 1.09 22.09
N ASN A 321 -0.22 1.43 21.82
CA ASN A 321 -0.65 2.51 20.94
C ASN A 321 -1.07 3.80 21.67
N LEU A 322 -0.98 3.86 23.00
CA LEU A 322 -1.28 5.08 23.74
C LEU A 322 -0.13 6.08 23.59
N ALA A 323 -0.46 7.38 23.55
CA ALA A 323 0.52 8.46 23.54
C ALA A 323 1.47 8.43 24.76
N SER A 324 1.04 7.81 25.86
CA SER A 324 1.86 7.57 27.05
C SER A 324 3.01 6.57 26.85
N CYS A 325 3.01 5.80 25.75
CA CYS A 325 4.08 4.88 25.39
C CYS A 325 5.20 5.64 24.67
N LYS A 326 6.39 5.71 25.27
CA LYS A 326 7.56 6.35 24.63
C LYS A 326 7.88 5.76 23.25
N TYR A 327 7.77 4.44 23.07
CA TYR A 327 7.99 3.80 21.78
C TYR A 327 6.91 4.16 20.75
N TRP A 328 5.68 4.43 21.19
CA TRP A 328 4.61 4.88 20.29
C TRP A 328 4.82 6.34 19.85
N ALA A 329 5.26 7.20 20.76
CA ALA A 329 5.64 8.58 20.44
C ALA A 329 6.77 8.63 19.41
N HIS A 330 7.72 7.68 19.50
CA HIS A 330 8.84 7.54 18.59
C HIS A 330 8.64 6.46 17.50
N ARG A 331 7.40 6.05 17.21
CA ARG A 331 7.12 4.91 16.30
C ARG A 331 7.69 5.04 14.89
N TYR A 332 7.96 6.26 14.43
CA TYR A 332 8.58 6.54 13.12
C TYR A 332 10.09 6.84 13.20
N ASN A 333 10.67 6.89 14.41
CA ASN A 333 12.10 7.11 14.61
C ASN A 333 12.79 5.79 14.96
N ARG A 334 13.20 5.05 13.92
CA ARG A 334 13.86 3.74 14.06
C ARG A 334 15.15 3.81 14.87
N GLU A 335 15.97 4.83 14.65
CA GLU A 335 17.26 4.99 15.34
C GLU A 335 17.07 5.14 16.85
N TRP A 336 16.10 5.97 17.24
CA TRP A 336 15.72 6.13 18.64
C TRP A 336 15.24 4.82 19.26
N ILE A 337 14.34 4.08 18.59
CA ILE A 337 13.82 2.80 19.09
C ILE A 337 14.96 1.79 19.31
N MET A 338 15.91 1.73 18.38
CA MET A 338 17.06 0.81 18.47
C MET A 338 18.02 1.22 19.58
N ALA A 339 18.29 2.52 19.76
CA ALA A 339 19.12 3.02 20.84
C ALA A 339 18.50 2.71 22.21
N GLU A 340 17.20 2.91 22.35
CA GLU A 340 16.46 2.64 23.58
C GLU A 340 16.47 1.15 23.93
N TYR A 341 16.23 0.26 22.96
CA TYR A 341 16.30 -1.19 23.19
C TYR A 341 17.69 -1.64 23.64
N ARG A 342 18.76 -1.05 23.08
CA ARG A 342 20.13 -1.32 23.53
C ARG A 342 20.31 -0.94 25.00
N GLN A 343 19.85 0.23 25.41
CA GLN A 343 19.95 0.68 26.81
C GLN A 343 19.16 -0.22 27.76
N THR A 344 17.94 -0.59 27.40
CA THR A 344 17.09 -1.43 28.27
C THR A 344 17.57 -2.88 28.43
N ASN A 345 18.35 -3.40 27.48
CA ASN A 345 18.85 -4.77 27.51
C ASN A 345 20.19 -4.93 28.25
N VAL A 346 20.94 -3.85 28.46
CA VAL A 346 22.25 -3.89 29.15
C VAL A 346 22.11 -4.23 30.65
N GLY A 347 20.91 -4.11 31.24
CA GLY A 347 20.67 -4.35 32.66
C GLY A 347 20.10 -5.72 33.05
N LYS A 348 19.85 -6.65 32.12
CA LYS A 348 19.33 -7.99 32.48
C LYS A 348 20.48 -8.98 32.68
N PRO A 349 20.79 -9.42 33.92
CA PRO A 349 21.79 -10.45 34.14
C PRO A 349 21.37 -11.72 33.42
N SER A 350 22.30 -12.32 32.68
CA SER A 350 22.09 -13.47 31.79
C SER A 350 21.92 -14.80 32.53
N GLY A 351 21.17 -14.84 33.64
CA GLY A 351 21.22 -15.96 34.57
C GLY A 351 19.99 -16.17 35.45
N SER A 352 18.78 -16.03 34.93
CA SER A 352 17.58 -16.49 35.63
C SER A 352 16.61 -17.12 34.64
N LYS A 353 16.77 -18.43 34.43
CA LYS A 353 15.75 -19.31 33.84
C LYS A 353 15.15 -20.15 34.95
#